data_AF-A0A5C9DB49-F1
#
_entry.id   AF-A0A5C9DB49-F1
#
_cell.length_a   1.000
_cell.length_b   1.000
_cell.length_c   1.000
_cell.angle_alpha   90.00
_cell.angle_beta   90.00
_cell.angle_gamma   90.00
#
_symmetry.space_group_name_H-M   'P 1'
#
loop_
_entity.id
_entity.type
_entity.pdbx_description
1 polymer ?
#
loop_
_entity_poly.entity_id
_entity_poly.type
_entity_poly.pdbx_seq_one_letter_code
_entity_poly.pdbx_strand_id
1 'polypeptide(L)'
;MFSLREEPLTSLTPRVRNIRISNLAAVGCRASAGFVAGLPESRIRNLILENCHISMAAQGLAPVDQSEMCQGLPQTDSRGLRLRNADCLADNVEIEGGGIDVEEGARLFNRPPRP
;
A
#
# COMPACT_ATOMS: atom_id res chain seq x y z
N MET A 1 17.74 -1.03 8.66
CA MET A 1 17.37 -0.41 7.36
C MET A 1 16.63 -1.45 6.55
N PHE A 2 15.56 -1.06 5.86
CA PHE A 2 14.79 -1.97 5.00
C PHE A 2 15.64 -2.39 3.80
N SER A 3 15.77 -3.69 3.58
CA SER A 3 16.53 -4.23 2.45
C SER A 3 15.63 -4.31 1.22
N LEU A 4 16.10 -3.73 0.10
CA LEU A 4 15.41 -3.85 -1.18
C LEU A 4 15.83 -5.13 -1.93
N ARG A 5 16.77 -5.90 -1.38
CA ARG A 5 17.26 -7.14 -1.98
C ARG A 5 16.61 -8.35 -1.33
N GLU A 6 16.42 -9.39 -2.12
CA GLU A 6 15.97 -10.68 -1.62
C GLU A 6 17.03 -11.33 -0.73
N GLU A 7 16.62 -11.72 0.48
CA GLU A 7 17.48 -12.42 1.45
C GLU A 7 17.04 -13.88 1.63
N PRO A 8 17.93 -14.77 2.08
CA PRO A 8 17.57 -16.16 2.35
C PRO A 8 16.44 -16.26 3.37
N LEU A 9 15.41 -17.06 3.06
CA LEU A 9 14.34 -17.35 3.99
C LEU A 9 14.87 -18.10 5.21
N THR A 10 14.53 -17.61 6.40
CA THR A 10 14.85 -18.24 7.68
C THR A 10 13.58 -18.50 8.48
N SER A 11 13.70 -19.22 9.60
CA SER A 11 12.60 -19.39 10.56
C SER A 11 12.15 -18.08 11.20
N LEU A 12 12.98 -17.03 11.13
CA LEU A 12 12.66 -15.70 11.65
C LEU A 12 12.02 -14.79 10.60
N THR A 13 12.02 -15.19 9.32
CA THR A 13 11.45 -14.35 8.25
C THR A 13 9.92 -14.29 8.43
N PRO A 14 9.34 -13.10 8.62
CA PRO A 14 7.91 -12.96 8.85
C PRO A 14 7.12 -13.34 7.59
N ARG A 15 5.97 -13.97 7.80
CA ARG A 15 5.04 -14.35 6.74
C ARG A 15 3.71 -13.64 6.95
N VAL A 16 3.58 -12.47 6.34
CA VAL A 16 2.39 -11.63 6.43
C VAL A 16 1.42 -11.97 5.30
N ARG A 17 0.21 -12.40 5.64
CA ARG A 17 -0.79 -12.84 4.66
C ARG A 17 -2.21 -12.82 5.21
N ASN A 18 -3.20 -12.88 4.31
CA ASN A 18 -4.63 -12.96 4.63
C ASN A 18 -5.11 -11.74 5.42
N ILE A 19 -4.84 -10.55 4.88
CA ILE A 19 -5.26 -9.28 5.47
C ILE A 19 -6.47 -8.77 4.70
N ARG A 20 -7.55 -8.42 5.41
CA ARG A 20 -8.70 -7.74 4.82
C ARG A 20 -8.89 -6.39 5.50
N ILE A 21 -8.99 -5.35 4.69
CA ILE A 21 -9.38 -4.00 5.08
C ILE A 21 -10.68 -3.72 4.35
N SER A 22 -11.75 -3.45 5.08
CA SER A 22 -13.08 -3.27 4.49
C SER A 22 -13.85 -2.11 5.12
N ASN A 23 -14.63 -1.40 4.30
CA ASN A 23 -15.46 -0.27 4.72
C ASN A 23 -14.64 0.83 5.40
N LEU A 24 -13.50 1.16 4.81
CA LEU A 24 -12.60 2.20 5.31
C LEU A 24 -12.96 3.54 4.66
N ALA A 25 -13.18 4.57 5.47
CA ALA A 25 -13.24 5.95 5.02
C ALA A 25 -12.10 6.74 5.69
N ALA A 26 -11.16 7.24 4.89
CA ALA A 26 -10.08 8.10 5.36
C ALA A 26 -10.19 9.46 4.67
N VAL A 27 -10.48 10.51 5.44
CA VAL A 27 -10.77 11.84 4.88
C VAL A 27 -9.71 12.83 5.30
N GLY A 28 -9.22 13.63 4.36
CA GLY A 28 -8.22 14.67 4.64
C GLY A 28 -6.84 14.09 4.98
N CYS A 29 -6.45 12.97 4.34
CA CYS A 29 -5.11 12.43 4.44
C CYS A 29 -4.08 13.48 4.02
N ARG A 30 -3.03 13.70 4.81
CA ARG A 30 -2.07 14.81 4.60
C ARG A 30 -0.79 14.40 3.90
N ALA A 31 -0.35 13.16 4.07
CA ALA A 31 0.90 12.66 3.49
C ALA A 31 0.63 11.77 2.27
N SER A 32 -0.12 10.69 2.44
CA SER A 32 -0.51 9.77 1.36
C SER A 32 -1.80 9.02 1.74
N ALA A 33 -2.40 8.32 0.77
CA ALA A 33 -3.53 7.42 1.00
C ALA A 33 -3.09 6.16 1.76
N GLY A 34 -1.82 5.75 1.61
CA GLY A 34 -1.22 4.71 2.43
C GLY A 34 0.00 4.07 1.78
N PHE A 35 0.64 3.18 2.52
CA PHE A 35 1.81 2.45 2.08
C PHE A 35 1.78 1.01 2.58
N VAL A 36 2.03 0.06 1.67
CA VAL A 36 2.15 -1.36 1.98
C VAL A 36 3.45 -1.88 1.38
N ALA A 37 4.39 -2.30 2.23
CA ALA A 37 5.63 -2.95 1.81
C ALA A 37 5.80 -4.33 2.44
N GLY A 38 5.87 -5.36 1.60
CA GLY A 38 6.35 -6.68 1.96
C GLY A 38 7.86 -6.82 1.78
N LEU A 39 8.43 -7.88 2.33
CA LEU A 39 9.82 -8.24 2.05
C LEU A 39 9.95 -8.79 0.63
N PRO A 40 11.07 -8.55 -0.09
CA PRO A 40 11.29 -9.12 -1.41
C PRO A 40 11.18 -10.67 -1.42
N GLU A 41 11.76 -11.33 -0.42
CA GLU A 41 11.76 -12.79 -0.22
C GLU A 41 10.44 -13.33 0.37
N SER A 42 9.67 -12.49 1.04
CA SER A 42 8.43 -12.86 1.74
C SER A 42 7.34 -11.82 1.50
N ARG A 43 6.84 -11.80 0.26
CA ARG A 43 5.78 -10.89 -0.18
C ARG A 43 4.54 -11.02 0.70
N ILE A 44 3.84 -9.90 0.89
CA ILE A 44 2.50 -9.89 1.50
C ILE A 44 1.56 -10.60 0.53
N ARG A 45 0.84 -11.63 0.99
CA ARG A 45 -0.09 -12.40 0.15
C ARG A 45 -1.53 -12.23 0.61
N ASN A 46 -2.46 -12.19 -0.34
CA ASN A 46 -3.90 -12.12 -0.05
C ASN A 46 -4.24 -10.90 0.82
N LEU A 47 -3.77 -9.72 0.40
CA LEU A 47 -4.29 -8.44 0.87
C LEU A 47 -5.56 -8.13 0.10
N ILE A 48 -6.65 -7.84 0.80
CA ILE A 48 -7.94 -7.47 0.20
C ILE A 48 -8.34 -6.10 0.73
N LEU A 49 -8.59 -5.18 -0.19
CA LEU A 49 -9.20 -3.88 0.06
C LEU A 49 -10.61 -3.91 -0.51
N GLU A 50 -11.62 -3.71 0.34
CA GLU A 50 -13.03 -3.74 -0.07
C GLU A 50 -13.77 -2.49 0.41
N ASN A 51 -14.48 -1.79 -0.48
CA ASN A 51 -15.27 -0.61 -0.12
C ASN A 51 -14.44 0.41 0.66
N CYS A 52 -13.31 0.83 0.09
CA CYS A 52 -12.42 1.80 0.71
C CYS A 52 -12.51 3.13 -0.04
N HIS A 53 -12.76 4.21 0.67
CA HIS A 53 -12.75 5.58 0.15
C HIS A 53 -11.69 6.38 0.90
N ILE A 54 -10.77 6.99 0.16
CA ILE A 54 -9.67 7.76 0.73
C ILE A 54 -9.58 9.10 0.01
N SER A 55 -9.56 10.21 0.75
CA SER A 55 -9.39 11.55 0.19
C SER A 55 -8.23 12.30 0.82
N MET A 56 -7.52 13.05 -0.03
CA MET A 56 -6.41 13.89 0.40
C MET A 56 -6.90 15.25 0.92
N ALA A 57 -6.17 15.83 1.86
CA ALA A 57 -6.42 17.17 2.36
C ALA A 57 -6.16 18.21 1.26
N ALA A 58 -7.08 19.18 1.11
CA ALA A 58 -6.92 20.27 0.14
C ALA A 58 -5.82 21.28 0.55
N GLN A 59 -5.49 21.37 1.84
CA GLN A 59 -4.44 22.23 2.39
C GLN A 59 -3.68 21.53 3.52
N GLY A 60 -2.51 22.06 3.86
CA GLY A 60 -1.70 21.54 4.98
C GLY A 60 -1.08 20.18 4.70
N LEU A 61 -0.80 19.87 3.42
CA LEU A 61 -0.13 18.64 3.02
C LEU A 61 1.21 18.48 3.73
N ALA A 62 1.46 17.28 4.23
CA ALA A 62 2.74 16.88 4.77
C ALA A 62 3.61 16.26 3.65
N PRO A 63 4.94 16.23 3.81
CA PRO A 63 5.82 15.44 2.98
C PRO A 63 5.39 13.96 2.93
N VAL A 64 5.54 13.31 1.77
CA VAL A 64 5.06 11.94 1.53
C VAL A 64 5.84 10.91 2.34
N ASP A 65 7.15 11.12 2.49
CA ASP A 65 8.09 10.28 3.22
C ASP A 65 7.75 10.15 4.73
N GLN A 66 7.06 11.13 5.31
CA GLN A 66 6.56 11.05 6.69
C GLN A 66 5.54 9.93 6.91
N SER A 67 4.86 9.45 5.85
CA SER A 67 3.88 8.36 5.96
C SER A 67 4.52 6.98 6.07
N GLU A 68 5.77 6.82 5.67
CA GLU A 68 6.36 5.49 5.46
C GLU A 68 6.90 4.88 6.75
N MET A 69 7.24 5.71 7.74
CA MET A 69 7.86 5.33 9.03
C MET A 69 8.99 4.28 8.88
N CYS A 70 9.64 4.26 7.72
CA CYS A 70 10.56 3.23 7.30
C CYS A 70 11.74 3.87 6.56
N GLN A 71 12.96 3.42 6.86
CA GLN A 71 14.17 3.88 6.20
C GLN A 71 14.68 2.83 5.21
N GLY A 72 15.08 3.26 4.00
CA GLY A 72 15.64 2.40 2.96
C GLY A 72 14.73 2.16 1.76
N LEU A 73 13.55 2.79 1.73
CA LEU A 73 12.65 2.79 0.59
C LEU A 73 13.03 3.91 -0.40
N PRO A 74 12.74 3.75 -1.70
CA PRO A 74 12.91 4.81 -2.68
C PRO A 74 12.03 6.03 -2.34
N GLN A 75 12.56 7.23 -2.53
CA GLN A 75 11.76 8.45 -2.43
C GLN A 75 10.68 8.46 -3.52
N THR A 76 9.53 9.04 -3.17
CA THR A 76 8.40 9.20 -4.08
C THR A 76 7.72 10.54 -3.86
N ASP A 77 7.03 11.02 -4.88
CA ASP A 77 6.09 12.13 -4.79
C ASP A 77 4.63 11.66 -4.79
N SER A 78 4.38 10.34 -4.90
CA SER A 78 3.02 9.83 -4.97
C SER A 78 2.29 9.90 -3.63
N ARG A 79 1.09 10.48 -3.67
CA ARG A 79 0.15 10.54 -2.55
C ARG A 79 -0.90 9.43 -2.60
N GLY A 80 -0.81 8.53 -3.58
CA GLY A 80 -1.69 7.37 -3.71
C GLY A 80 -1.44 6.30 -2.65
N LEU A 81 -2.09 5.15 -2.83
CA LEU A 81 -1.81 3.95 -2.05
C LEU A 81 -0.73 3.15 -2.77
N ARG A 82 0.46 3.09 -2.20
CA ARG A 82 1.57 2.38 -2.84
C ARG A 82 1.71 0.96 -2.31
N LEU A 83 1.94 0.03 -3.23
CA LEU A 83 2.10 -1.38 -2.96
C LEU A 83 3.48 -1.83 -3.45
N ARG A 84 4.30 -2.37 -2.55
CA ARG A 84 5.60 -2.99 -2.86
C ARG A 84 5.63 -4.40 -2.28
N ASN A 85 6.09 -5.38 -3.06
CA ASN A 85 6.15 -6.79 -2.66
C ASN A 85 4.84 -7.31 -2.03
N ALA A 86 3.70 -6.96 -2.63
CA ALA A 86 2.38 -7.31 -2.11
C ALA A 86 1.43 -7.75 -3.22
N ASP A 87 0.66 -8.81 -2.97
CA ASP A 87 -0.47 -9.20 -3.80
C ASP A 87 -1.76 -8.64 -3.20
N CYS A 88 -2.38 -7.70 -3.91
CA CYS A 88 -3.55 -6.95 -3.46
C CYS A 88 -4.74 -7.16 -4.40
N LEU A 89 -5.90 -7.50 -3.85
CA LEU A 89 -7.19 -7.43 -4.52
C LEU A 89 -7.91 -6.15 -4.08
N ALA A 90 -8.21 -5.26 -5.03
CA ALA A 90 -9.02 -4.08 -4.81
C ALA A 90 -10.44 -4.31 -5.38
N ASP A 91 -11.45 -4.22 -4.50
CA ASP A 91 -12.87 -4.29 -4.84
C ASP A 91 -13.56 -3.02 -4.33
N ASN A 92 -14.05 -2.18 -5.24
CA ASN A 92 -14.65 -0.89 -4.90
C ASN A 92 -13.73 0.00 -4.02
N VAL A 93 -12.55 0.34 -4.55
CA VAL A 93 -11.58 1.23 -3.88
C VAL A 93 -11.47 2.52 -4.67
N GLU A 94 -11.67 3.64 -3.97
CA GLU A 94 -11.57 4.98 -4.53
C GLU A 94 -10.56 5.81 -3.73
N ILE A 95 -9.67 6.48 -4.45
CA ILE A 95 -8.66 7.37 -3.89
C ILE A 95 -8.77 8.72 -4.61
N GLU A 96 -9.31 9.72 -3.94
CA GLU A 96 -9.46 11.06 -4.50
C GLU A 96 -8.12 11.80 -4.52
N GLY A 97 -7.74 12.28 -5.70
CA GLY A 97 -6.44 12.96 -5.88
C GLY A 97 -5.25 12.00 -6.04
N GLY A 98 -5.51 10.71 -6.27
CA GLY A 98 -4.47 9.71 -6.49
C GLY A 98 -5.00 8.39 -7.05
N GLY A 99 -4.22 7.32 -6.89
CA GLY A 99 -4.59 5.98 -7.29
C GLY A 99 -3.84 4.93 -6.48
N ILE A 100 -3.94 3.66 -6.90
CA ILE A 100 -3.12 2.59 -6.36
C ILE A 100 -1.86 2.47 -7.22
N ASP A 101 -0.70 2.73 -6.63
CA ASP A 101 0.58 2.61 -7.31
C ASP A 101 1.16 1.21 -7.09
N VAL A 102 1.36 0.50 -8.19
CA VAL A 102 1.96 -0.84 -8.18
C VAL A 102 3.47 -0.68 -8.35
N GLU A 103 4.20 -0.75 -7.24
CA GLU A 103 5.66 -0.74 -7.24
C GLU A 103 6.24 -2.16 -7.46
N GLU A 104 7.57 -2.23 -7.39
CA GLU A 104 8.33 -3.47 -7.56
C GLU A 104 7.82 -4.63 -6.69
N GLY A 105 7.70 -5.80 -7.32
CA GLY A 105 7.26 -7.02 -6.65
C GLY A 105 5.78 -7.05 -6.25
N ALA A 106 5.02 -5.97 -6.47
CA ALA A 106 3.59 -5.93 -6.20
C ALA A 106 2.73 -6.41 -7.38
N ARG A 107 1.52 -6.84 -7.06
CA ARG A 107 0.49 -7.26 -8.01
C ARG A 107 -0.84 -6.72 -7.54
N LEU A 108 -1.52 -6.01 -8.41
CA LEU A 108 -2.87 -5.50 -8.17
C LEU A 108 -3.87 -6.29 -9.02
N PHE A 109 -4.89 -6.81 -8.37
CA PHE A 109 -6.04 -7.44 -9.00
C PHE A 109 -7.23 -6.52 -8.78
N ASN A 110 -7.79 -5.96 -9.84
CA ASN A 110 -8.98 -5.12 -9.75
C ASN A 110 -10.23 -5.96 -10.02
N ARG A 111 -11.26 -5.78 -9.17
CA ARG A 111 -12.59 -6.27 -9.47
C ARG A 111 -13.42 -5.14 -10.08
N PRO A 112 -14.11 -5.36 -11.21
CA PRO A 112 -15.06 -4.37 -11.71
C PRO A 112 -16.14 -4.11 -10.64
N PRO A 113 -16.69 -2.89 -10.57
CA PRO A 113 -17.79 -2.59 -9.65
C PRO A 113 -18.93 -3.58 -9.87
N ARG A 114 -19.46 -4.14 -8.77
CA ARG A 114 -20.61 -5.04 -8.84
C ARG A 114 -21.82 -4.23 -9.34
N PRO A 115 -22.57 -4.74 -10.34
CA PRO A 115 -23.74 -4.05 -10.91
C PRO A 115 -24.88 -3.92 -9.89
#